data_AF-A0A1Q5PHH5-F1
#
_entry.id   AF-A0A1Q5PHH5-F1
#
_cell.length_a   1.000
_cell.length_b   1.000
_cell.length_c   1.000
_cell.angle_alpha   90.00
_cell.angle_beta   90.00
_cell.angle_gamma   90.00
#
_symmetry.space_group_name_H-M   'P 1'
#
loop_
_entity.id
_entity.type
_entity.pdbx_description
1 polymer ?
#
loop_
_entity_poly.entity_id
_entity_poly.type
_entity_poly.pdbx_seq_one_letter_code
_entity_poly.pdbx_strand_id
1 'polypeptide(L)'
;MVHPYVINTLNALVLLIAGTILYFSHPARPPMALLAPFLGILLLACTYHLRKHNRFVFNTVSALTLLAGLLMIWQIEPEGFGWSLQHVLLLLMGLSSFVAVAFYVGTFVQERRMRNKSIYKDDL
;
A
#
# COMPACT_ATOMS: atom_id res chain seq x y z
N MET A 1 14.49 1.79 -12.03
CA MET A 1 13.83 1.44 -10.74
C MET A 1 12.55 2.24 -10.68
N VAL A 2 11.42 1.62 -10.37
CA VAL A 2 10.14 2.36 -10.29
C VAL A 2 10.19 3.26 -9.06
N HIS A 3 9.89 4.55 -9.22
CA HIS A 3 9.94 5.48 -8.10
C HIS A 3 8.86 5.16 -7.06
N PRO A 4 9.14 5.29 -5.75
CA PRO A 4 8.18 4.97 -4.68
C PRO A 4 6.85 5.71 -4.80
N TYR A 5 6.85 6.93 -5.33
CA TYR A 5 5.62 7.69 -5.53
C TYR A 5 4.69 7.04 -6.54
N VAL A 6 5.23 6.41 -7.60
CA VAL A 6 4.41 5.73 -8.64
C VAL A 6 3.70 4.53 -8.03
N ILE A 7 4.44 3.74 -7.25
CA ILE A 7 3.92 2.55 -6.57
C ILE A 7 2.83 2.94 -5.57
N ASN A 8 3.07 4.02 -4.81
CA ASN A 8 2.09 4.58 -3.90
C ASN A 8 0.82 5.04 -4.62
N THR A 9 0.95 5.79 -5.72
CA THR A 9 -0.21 6.24 -6.48
C THR A 9 -1.02 5.07 -7.04
N LEU A 10 -0.36 4.04 -7.56
CA LEU A 10 -1.04 2.86 -8.08
C LEU A 10 -1.79 2.13 -6.97
N ASN A 11 -1.15 1.87 -5.83
CA ASN A 11 -1.82 1.21 -4.72
C ASN A 11 -2.99 2.03 -4.17
N ALA A 12 -2.82 3.34 -4.07
CA ALA A 12 -3.86 4.24 -3.61
C ALA A 12 -5.07 4.29 -4.55
N LEU A 13 -4.83 4.28 -5.87
CA LEU A 13 -5.89 4.18 -6.88
C LEU A 13 -6.63 2.85 -6.80
N VAL A 14 -5.91 1.75 -6.59
CA VAL A 14 -6.52 0.42 -6.39
C VAL A 14 -7.46 0.45 -5.18
N LEU A 15 -6.99 0.95 -4.03
CA LEU A 15 -7.80 1.06 -2.81
C LEU A 15 -9.03 1.95 -3.00
N LEU A 16 -8.89 3.05 -3.74
CA LEU A 16 -10.00 3.96 -4.06
C LEU A 16 -11.04 3.30 -4.95
N ILE A 17 -10.62 2.75 -6.09
CA ILE A 17 -11.53 2.19 -7.10
C ILE A 17 -12.18 0.90 -6.58
N ALA A 18 -11.38 -0.05 -6.09
CA ALA A 18 -11.91 -1.31 -5.59
C ALA A 18 -12.77 -1.12 -4.34
N GLY A 19 -12.37 -0.23 -3.42
CA GLY A 19 -13.13 0.06 -2.21
C GLY A 19 -14.45 0.77 -2.48
N THR A 20 -14.50 1.71 -3.44
CA THR A 20 -15.76 2.34 -3.86
C THR A 20 -16.68 1.35 -4.56
N ILE A 21 -16.15 0.51 -5.47
CA ILE A 21 -16.94 -0.57 -6.11
C ILE A 21 -17.51 -1.51 -5.04
N LEU A 22 -16.71 -1.91 -4.05
CA LEU A 22 -17.13 -2.78 -2.96
C LEU A 22 -18.29 -2.16 -2.16
N TYR A 23 -18.18 -0.88 -1.82
CA TYR A 23 -19.22 -0.16 -1.08
C TYR A 23 -20.56 -0.12 -1.82
N PHE A 24 -20.55 0.23 -3.12
CA PHE A 24 -21.78 0.32 -3.92
C PHE A 24 -22.35 -1.04 -4.32
N SER A 25 -21.52 -2.06 -4.43
CA SER A 25 -21.94 -3.43 -4.77
C SER A 25 -22.61 -4.15 -3.59
N HIS A 26 -22.39 -3.68 -2.35
CA HIS A 26 -23.00 -4.28 -1.17
C HIS A 26 -24.38 -3.68 -0.88
N PRO A 27 -25.44 -4.51 -0.78
CA PRO A 27 -26.79 -4.00 -0.51
C PRO A 27 -26.90 -3.33 0.86
N ALA A 28 -26.15 -3.83 1.86
CA ALA A 28 -26.09 -3.26 3.20
C ALA A 28 -25.21 -2.00 3.31
N ARG A 29 -24.42 -1.67 2.27
CA ARG A 29 -23.49 -0.52 2.21
C ARG A 29 -22.73 -0.28 3.53
N PRO A 30 -21.95 -1.27 4.01
CA PRO A 30 -21.33 -1.18 5.31
C PRO A 30 -20.33 -0.02 5.35
N PRO A 31 -20.35 0.84 6.39
CA PRO A 31 -19.45 1.98 6.50
C PRO A 31 -17.97 1.56 6.56
N MET A 32 -17.68 0.35 7.05
CA MET A 32 -16.32 -0.22 7.03
C MET A 32 -15.73 -0.36 5.62
N ALA A 33 -16.54 -0.51 4.58
CA ALA A 33 -16.03 -0.58 3.20
C ALA A 33 -15.47 0.77 2.70
N LEU A 34 -15.84 1.89 3.33
CA LEU A 34 -15.29 3.22 3.04
C LEU A 34 -13.90 3.45 3.65
N LEU A 35 -13.43 2.55 4.51
CA LEU A 35 -12.11 2.64 5.11
C LEU A 35 -11.01 2.45 4.05
N ALA A 36 -11.20 1.55 3.09
CA ALA A 36 -10.28 1.36 1.97
C ALA A 36 -10.10 2.62 1.09
N PRO A 37 -11.17 3.26 0.55
CA PRO A 37 -11.02 4.48 -0.23
C PRO A 37 -10.51 5.66 0.60
N PHE A 38 -10.89 5.75 1.89
CA PHE A 38 -10.33 6.76 2.79
C PHE A 38 -8.80 6.62 2.93
N LEU A 39 -8.30 5.40 3.14
CA LEU A 39 -6.86 5.12 3.17
C LEU A 39 -6.20 5.40 1.81
N GLY A 40 -6.88 5.11 0.70
CA GLY A 40 -6.42 5.47 -0.64
C GLY A 40 -6.21 6.98 -0.80
N ILE A 41 -7.16 7.80 -0.35
CA ILE A 41 -7.03 9.28 -0.37
C ILE A 41 -5.84 9.73 0.50
N LEU A 42 -5.71 9.16 1.69
CA LEU A 42 -4.61 9.49 2.60
C LEU A 42 -3.25 9.17 1.97
N LEU A 43 -3.12 8.00 1.34
CA LEU A 43 -1.92 7.61 0.60
C LEU A 43 -1.64 8.56 -0.57
N LEU A 44 -2.66 8.96 -1.35
CA LEU A 44 -2.49 9.97 -2.41
C LEU A 44 -1.96 11.30 -1.86
N ALA A 45 -2.51 11.80 -0.75
CA ALA A 45 -2.05 13.02 -0.11
C ALA A 45 -0.57 12.93 0.34
N CYS A 46 -0.15 11.76 0.82
CA CYS A 46 1.25 11.52 1.17
C CYS A 46 2.19 11.43 -0.05
N THR A 47 1.67 11.18 -1.26
CA THR A 47 2.48 11.12 -2.49
C THR A 47 3.23 12.42 -2.76
N TYR A 48 2.59 13.57 -2.53
CA TYR A 48 3.23 14.88 -2.69
C TYR A 48 4.45 15.01 -1.76
N HIS A 49 4.31 14.55 -0.52
CA HIS A 49 5.38 14.60 0.48
C HIS A 49 6.47 13.54 0.25
N LEU A 50 6.13 12.39 -0.34
CA LEU A 50 7.10 11.39 -0.80
C LEU A 50 8.05 11.95 -1.88
N ARG A 51 7.54 12.82 -2.76
CA ARG A 51 8.37 13.51 -3.78
C ARG A 51 9.44 14.40 -3.15
N LYS A 52 9.23 14.87 -1.91
CA LYS A 52 10.19 15.69 -1.15
C LYS A 52 11.26 14.84 -0.42
N HIS A 53 11.32 13.52 -0.66
CA HIS A 53 12.31 12.60 -0.09
C HIS A 53 12.40 12.61 1.45
N ASN A 54 11.31 12.94 2.15
CA ASN A 54 11.30 12.93 3.60
C ASN A 54 11.22 11.48 4.14
N ARG A 55 12.27 11.03 4.83
CA ARG A 55 12.37 9.67 5.41
C ARG A 55 11.24 9.35 6.39
N PHE A 56 10.78 10.35 7.16
CA PHE A 56 9.66 10.15 8.08
C PHE A 56 8.39 9.76 7.33
N VAL A 57 8.06 10.53 6.29
CA VAL A 57 6.88 10.29 5.45
C VAL A 57 6.98 8.93 4.75
N PHE A 58 8.16 8.57 4.26
CA PHE A 58 8.37 7.27 3.62
C PHE A 58 8.03 6.10 4.56
N ASN A 59 8.53 6.14 5.79
CA ASN A 59 8.24 5.12 6.80
C ASN A 59 6.75 5.11 7.16
N THR A 60 6.14 6.28 7.39
CA THR A 60 4.70 6.39 7.69
C THR A 60 3.85 5.83 6.57
N VAL A 61 4.16 6.14 5.31
CA VAL A 61 3.42 5.60 4.15
C VAL A 61 3.58 4.10 4.05
N SER A 62 4.78 3.57 4.25
CA SER A 62 5.00 2.12 4.22
C SER A 62 4.22 1.39 5.32
N ALA A 63 4.20 1.94 6.53
CA ALA A 63 3.44 1.39 7.66
C ALA A 63 1.93 1.48 7.41
N LEU A 64 1.44 2.62 6.91
CA LEU A 64 0.04 2.82 6.56
C LEU A 64 -0.42 1.87 5.46
N THR A 65 0.43 1.63 4.46
CA THR A 65 0.15 0.69 3.37
C THR A 65 0.09 -0.74 3.88
N LEU A 66 1.00 -1.14 4.77
CA LEU A 66 0.99 -2.46 5.40
C LEU A 66 -0.27 -2.65 6.25
N LEU A 67 -0.63 -1.64 7.04
CA LEU A 67 -1.85 -1.63 7.85
C LEU A 67 -3.09 -1.79 6.97
N ALA A 68 -3.17 -1.05 5.86
CA ALA A 68 -4.26 -1.16 4.89
C ALA A 68 -4.39 -2.59 4.37
N GLY A 69 -3.28 -3.20 3.93
CA GLY A 69 -3.26 -4.57 3.45
C GLY A 69 -3.71 -5.58 4.51
N LEU A 70 -3.24 -5.45 5.75
CA LEU A 70 -3.64 -6.31 6.87
C LEU A 70 -5.13 -6.19 7.18
N LEU A 71 -5.67 -4.97 7.21
CA LEU A 71 -7.10 -4.75 7.44
C LEU A 71 -7.97 -5.37 6.35
N MET A 72 -7.54 -5.31 5.07
CA MET A 72 -8.28 -5.92 3.97
C MET A 72 -8.27 -7.45 4.06
N ILE A 73 -7.13 -8.05 4.41
CA ILE A 73 -7.04 -9.51 4.60
C ILE A 73 -7.83 -9.96 5.83
N TRP A 74 -7.82 -9.18 6.92
CA TRP A 74 -8.59 -9.50 8.11
C TRP A 74 -10.09 -9.64 7.79
N GLN A 75 -10.62 -8.78 6.92
CA GLN A 75 -12.04 -8.85 6.51
C GLN A 75 -12.40 -10.11 5.73
N ILE A 76 -11.44 -10.94 5.34
CA ILE A 76 -11.69 -12.20 4.66
C ILE A 76 -11.95 -13.28 5.70
N GLU A 77 -13.22 -13.69 5.83
CA GLU A 77 -13.61 -14.81 6.68
C GLU A 77 -13.31 -16.14 5.96
N PRO A 78 -12.43 -17.01 6.52
CA PRO A 78 -12.01 -18.24 5.84
C PRO A 78 -13.14 -19.28 5.75
N GLU A 79 -14.06 -19.29 6.71
CA GLU A 79 -15.16 -20.27 6.79
C GLU A 79 -16.24 -20.03 5.73
N GLY A 80 -16.38 -18.79 5.24
CA GLY A 80 -17.31 -18.38 4.19
C GLY A 80 -16.64 -18.07 2.84
N PHE A 81 -15.35 -18.42 2.69
CA PHE A 81 -14.56 -18.02 1.53
C PHE A 81 -15.13 -18.62 0.23
N GLY A 82 -15.65 -17.76 -0.64
CA GLY A 82 -16.08 -18.11 -1.98
C GLY A 82 -15.58 -17.10 -3.00
N TRP A 83 -15.61 -17.47 -4.28
CA TRP A 83 -15.24 -16.62 -5.42
C TRP A 83 -16.30 -15.53 -5.72
N SER A 84 -16.78 -14.86 -4.68
CA SER A 84 -17.65 -13.69 -4.81
C SER A 84 -16.83 -12.45 -5.15
N LEU A 85 -17.47 -11.50 -5.83
CA LEU A 85 -16.85 -10.24 -6.22
C LEU A 85 -16.22 -9.50 -5.02
N GLN A 86 -16.86 -9.54 -3.85
CA GLN A 86 -16.33 -8.92 -2.62
C GLN A 86 -14.98 -9.52 -2.21
N HIS A 87 -14.88 -10.85 -2.15
CA HIS A 87 -13.66 -11.52 -1.72
C HIS A 87 -12.52 -11.28 -2.71
N VAL A 88 -12.82 -11.26 -4.01
CA VAL A 88 -11.86 -10.93 -5.06
C VAL A 88 -11.35 -9.49 -4.92
N LEU A 89 -12.22 -8.52 -4.66
CA LEU A 89 -11.80 -7.13 -4.45
C LEU A 89 -10.97 -6.96 -3.17
N LEU A 90 -11.35 -7.61 -2.07
CA LEU A 90 -10.58 -7.59 -0.81
C LEU A 90 -9.19 -8.18 -1.01
N LEU A 91 -9.08 -9.33 -1.70
CA LEU A 91 -7.80 -9.93 -2.06
C LEU A 91 -6.98 -9.02 -2.97
N LEU A 92 -7.59 -8.39 -3.96
CA LEU A 92 -6.89 -7.50 -4.89
C LEU A 92 -6.31 -6.27 -4.16
N MET A 93 -7.08 -5.65 -3.26
CA MET A 93 -6.63 -4.53 -2.42
C MET A 93 -5.56 -4.94 -1.40
N GLY A 94 -5.72 -6.10 -0.78
CA GLY A 94 -4.73 -6.67 0.13
C GLY A 94 -3.41 -6.93 -0.59
N LEU A 95 -3.47 -7.70 -1.67
CA LEU A 95 -2.30 -8.09 -2.45
C LEU A 95 -1.57 -6.88 -3.03
N SER A 96 -2.29 -5.89 -3.57
CA SER A 96 -1.66 -4.66 -4.08
C SER A 96 -0.87 -3.93 -2.99
N SER A 97 -1.43 -3.88 -1.77
CA SER A 97 -0.79 -3.25 -0.61
C SER A 97 0.46 -4.00 -0.18
N PHE A 98 0.43 -5.34 -0.14
CA PHE A 98 1.61 -6.15 0.16
C PHE A 98 2.72 -5.99 -0.89
N VAL A 99 2.36 -5.98 -2.17
CA VAL A 99 3.30 -5.71 -3.26
C VAL A 99 3.94 -4.33 -3.09
N ALA A 100 3.13 -3.30 -2.83
CA ALA A 100 3.65 -1.95 -2.60
C ALA A 100 4.64 -1.88 -1.43
N VAL A 101 4.33 -2.53 -0.30
CA VAL A 101 5.24 -2.60 0.84
C VAL A 101 6.54 -3.34 0.50
N ALA A 102 6.46 -4.44 -0.24
CA ALA A 102 7.66 -5.18 -0.65
C ALA A 102 8.61 -4.28 -1.47
N PHE A 103 8.08 -3.42 -2.33
CA PHE A 103 8.88 -2.41 -3.03
C PHE A 103 9.46 -1.36 -2.07
N TYR A 104 8.68 -0.83 -1.12
CA TYR A 104 9.21 0.13 -0.14
C TYR A 104 10.35 -0.46 0.68
N VAL A 105 10.18 -1.66 1.22
CA VAL A 105 11.22 -2.39 1.95
C VAL A 105 12.42 -2.66 1.06
N GLY A 106 12.20 -3.05 -0.19
CA GLY A 106 13.26 -3.25 -1.18
C GLY A 106 14.11 -1.98 -1.40
N THR A 107 13.46 -0.83 -1.56
CA THR A 107 14.17 0.46 -1.70
C THR A 107 14.95 0.83 -0.44
N PHE A 108 14.40 0.57 0.75
CA PHE A 108 15.12 0.79 2.01
C PHE A 108 16.35 -0.11 2.16
N VAL A 109 16.21 -1.41 1.86
CA VAL A 109 17.33 -2.36 1.88
C VAL A 109 18.40 -1.98 0.87
N GLN A 110 18.00 -1.52 -0.32
CA GLN A 110 18.93 -1.06 -1.33
C GLN A 110 19.69 0.19 -0.90
N GLU A 111 19.01 1.21 -0.36
CA GLU A 111 19.66 2.39 0.19
C GLU A 111 20.68 2.00 1.27
N ARG A 112 20.32 1.06 2.17
CA ARG A 112 21.24 0.54 3.19
C ARG A 112 22.44 -0.18 2.56
N ARG A 113 22.24 -1.00 1.53
CA ARG A 113 23.33 -1.68 0.80
C ARG A 113 24.25 -0.70 0.08
N MET A 114 23.70 0.34 -0.55
CA MET A 114 24.45 1.39 -1.25
C MET A 114 25.24 2.26 -0.26
N ARG A 115 24.66 2.55 0.91
CA ARG A 115 25.34 3.25 2.01
C ARG A 115 26.45 2.40 2.63
N ASN A 116 26.32 1.07 2.62
CA ASN A 116 27.39 0.13 2.98
C ASN A 116 28.39 -0.15 1.84
N LYS A 117 28.13 0.38 0.64
CA LYS A 117 29.02 0.31 -0.53
C LYS A 117 29.82 1.60 -0.73
N SER A 118 29.88 2.49 0.27
CA SER A 118 30.97 3.46 0.34
C SER A 118 32.26 2.74 0.70
N ILE A 119 32.77 1.95 -0.24
CA ILE A 119 34.17 1.57 -0.36
C ILE A 119 34.93 2.83 -0.82
N TYR A 120 34.86 3.90 -0.03
CA TYR A 120 35.95 4.88 0.05
C TYR A 120 36.91 4.33 1.10
N LYS A 121 37.45 3.16 0.75
CA LYS A 121 38.59 2.52 1.38
C LYS A 121 39.64 2.22 0.30
N ASP A 122 39.67 3.06 -0.71
CA ASP A 122 40.79 3.22 -1.62
C ASP A 122 41.13 4.72 -1.53
N ASP A 123 42.37 5.04 -1.14
CA ASP A 123 43.02 6.36 -1.20
C ASP A 123 43.04 7.26 0.06
N LEU A 124 43.49 6.74 1.21
CA LEU A 124 44.14 7.54 2.26
C LEU A 124 45.39 6.83 2.80
#